data_AF-A0A094WS05-F1
#
_entry.id   AF-A0A094WS05-F1
#
_cell.length_a   1.000
_cell.length_b   1.000
_cell.length_c   1.000
_cell.angle_alpha   90.00
_cell.angle_beta   90.00
_cell.angle_gamma   90.00
#
_symmetry.space_group_name_H-M   'P 1'
#
loop_
_entity.id
_entity.type
_entity.pdbx_description
1 polymer ?
#
loop_
_entity_poly.entity_id
_entity_poly.type
_entity_poly.pdbx_seq_one_letter_code
_entity_poly.pdbx_strand_id
1 'polypeptide(L)'
;MFRLLKMFIKHEYRDLSSNTTKVFAYAFLAFIGLFVLFIAGSFIMMLARHAPEQAIPIINEYGLLLLSLVLLIFTIPLVFNRLFSESDLELLFTLPVKVKDIFWAKFLLNLLGIPIIAYLFAVFCLTVFGVSAGASIYYYPISYIVTFFFTILGVSLAYLINLLLIQLIPPTKAKELFTAVSALAGITFYLGFQLLNGSFFSLDENMEWGQLAGIPEWLPMHWGAVVLTDSLLGEWQLKTVIMLIFLIILTLFIFWISSILVERALLTGWVNLSESSGRKKKNEKKKIKK
;
A
#
# COMPACT_ATOMS: atom_id res chain seq x y z
N MET A 1 6.93 25.33 8.31
CA MET A 1 6.19 24.22 7.68
C MET A 1 4.69 24.54 7.50
N PHE A 2 3.94 24.81 8.56
CA PHE A 2 2.48 25.11 8.50
C PHE A 2 2.08 26.31 7.61
N ARG A 3 2.88 27.40 7.58
CA ARG A 3 2.60 28.57 6.73
C ARG A 3 2.72 28.29 5.23
N LEU A 4 3.68 27.46 4.82
CA LEU A 4 3.87 27.08 3.41
C LEU A 4 2.74 26.16 2.93
N LEU A 5 2.33 25.20 3.77
CA LEU A 5 1.20 24.32 3.50
C LEU A 5 -0.11 25.12 3.28
N LYS A 6 -0.38 26.11 4.14
CA LYS A 6 -1.55 26.99 4.01
C LYS A 6 -1.52 27.82 2.72
N MET A 7 -0.33 28.27 2.29
CA MET A 7 -0.17 29.09 1.09
C MET A 7 -0.33 28.25 -0.18
N PHE A 8 0.20 27.01 -0.20
CA PHE A 8 -0.03 26.03 -1.25
C PHE A 8 -1.51 25.69 -1.38
N ILE A 9 -2.19 25.33 -0.29
CA ILE A 9 -3.63 25.00 -0.29
C ILE A 9 -4.47 26.18 -0.83
N LYS A 10 -4.13 27.42 -0.42
CA LYS A 10 -4.85 28.62 -0.87
C LYS A 10 -4.61 28.91 -2.36
N HIS A 11 -3.39 28.66 -2.85
CA HIS A 11 -3.07 28.79 -4.28
C HIS A 11 -3.80 27.73 -5.11
N GLU A 12 -3.73 26.47 -4.68
CA GLU A 12 -4.41 25.32 -5.31
C GLU A 12 -5.91 25.59 -5.41
N TYR A 13 -6.55 26.03 -4.31
CA TYR A 13 -7.98 26.34 -4.28
C TYR A 13 -8.37 27.48 -5.23
N ARG A 14 -7.52 28.50 -5.36
CA ARG A 14 -7.79 29.65 -6.24
C ARG A 14 -7.61 29.30 -7.71
N ASP A 15 -6.61 28.49 -8.04
CA ASP A 15 -6.40 27.94 -9.38
C ASP A 15 -7.54 26.97 -9.76
N LEU A 16 -7.96 26.11 -8.81
CA LEU A 16 -9.11 25.22 -8.94
C LEU A 16 -10.39 25.98 -9.29
N SER A 17 -10.72 27.00 -8.51
CA SER A 17 -11.94 27.81 -8.70
C SER A 17 -11.96 28.59 -10.02
N SER A 18 -10.79 28.91 -10.59
CA SER A 18 -10.70 29.68 -11.83
C SER A 18 -10.79 28.83 -13.09
N ASN A 19 -10.53 27.53 -12.99
CA ASN A 19 -10.44 26.62 -14.12
C ASN A 19 -11.55 25.57 -14.05
N THR A 20 -12.66 25.84 -14.77
CA THR A 20 -13.84 24.97 -14.80
C THR A 20 -13.50 23.53 -15.17
N THR A 21 -12.55 23.30 -16.08
CA THR A 21 -12.10 21.96 -16.47
C THR A 21 -11.47 21.20 -15.30
N LYS A 22 -10.66 21.86 -14.45
CA LYS A 22 -10.11 21.24 -13.24
C LYS A 22 -11.22 20.92 -12.25
N VAL A 23 -12.15 21.84 -12.00
CA VAL A 23 -13.32 21.58 -11.11
C VAL A 23 -14.10 20.35 -11.58
N PHE A 24 -14.43 20.27 -12.87
CA PHE A 24 -15.11 19.12 -13.45
C PHE A 24 -14.29 17.83 -13.27
N ALA A 25 -12.97 17.87 -13.47
CA ALA A 25 -12.11 16.70 -13.29
C ALA A 25 -12.10 16.20 -11.83
N TYR A 26 -11.98 17.08 -10.83
CA TYR A 26 -12.03 16.67 -9.42
C TYR A 26 -13.43 16.22 -8.99
N ALA A 27 -14.49 16.87 -9.49
CA ALA A 27 -15.86 16.44 -9.23
C ALA A 27 -16.13 15.05 -9.82
N PHE A 28 -15.65 14.79 -11.04
CA PHE A 28 -15.75 13.48 -11.68
C PHE A 28 -14.93 12.42 -10.95
N LEU A 29 -13.71 12.74 -10.50
CA LEU A 29 -12.89 11.85 -9.68
C LEU A 29 -13.56 11.51 -8.34
N ALA A 30 -14.17 12.51 -7.68
CA ALA A 30 -14.93 12.32 -6.45
C ALA A 30 -16.17 11.46 -6.68
N PHE A 31 -16.88 11.66 -7.80
CA PHE A 31 -18.01 10.84 -8.20
C PHE A 31 -17.59 9.38 -8.43
N ILE A 32 -16.50 9.14 -9.17
CA ILE A 32 -15.94 7.80 -9.34
C ILE A 32 -15.57 7.19 -7.99
N GLY A 33 -14.90 7.94 -7.11
CA GLY A 33 -14.54 7.48 -5.78
C GLY A 33 -15.76 7.05 -4.95
N LEU A 34 -16.81 7.86 -4.93
CA LEU A 34 -18.07 7.53 -4.27
C LEU A 34 -18.77 6.32 -4.90
N PHE A 35 -18.75 6.22 -6.23
CA PHE A 35 -19.31 5.09 -6.95
C PHE A 35 -18.57 3.79 -6.63
N VAL A 36 -17.24 3.83 -6.56
CA VAL A 36 -16.40 2.69 -6.16
C VAL A 36 -16.68 2.29 -4.70
N LEU A 37 -16.80 3.26 -3.79
CA LEU A 37 -17.18 2.99 -2.39
C LEU A 37 -18.58 2.37 -2.29
N PHE A 38 -19.54 2.85 -3.09
CA PHE A 38 -20.88 2.29 -3.15
C PHE A 38 -20.88 0.83 -3.62
N ILE A 39 -20.19 0.53 -4.73
CA ILE A 39 -20.06 -0.83 -5.25
C ILE A 39 -19.37 -1.73 -4.21
N ALA A 40 -18.21 -1.31 -3.70
CA ALA A 40 -17.45 -2.09 -2.73
C ALA A 40 -18.26 -2.34 -1.45
N GLY A 41 -18.92 -1.31 -0.92
CA GLY A 41 -19.80 -1.42 0.25
C GLY A 41 -20.98 -2.36 0.00
N SER A 42 -21.62 -2.29 -1.17
CA SER A 42 -22.72 -3.21 -1.51
C SER A 42 -22.27 -4.67 -1.59
N PHE A 43 -21.10 -4.92 -2.18
CA PHE A 43 -20.53 -6.26 -2.29
C PHE A 43 -20.15 -6.82 -0.91
N ILE A 44 -19.52 -6.01 -0.06
CA ILE A 44 -19.14 -6.40 1.30
C ILE A 44 -20.38 -6.64 2.17
N MET A 45 -21.41 -5.81 2.05
CA MET A 45 -22.68 -6.01 2.75
C MET A 45 -23.34 -7.33 2.33
N MET A 46 -23.30 -7.67 1.04
CA MET A 46 -23.80 -8.96 0.54
C MET A 46 -23.04 -10.12 1.17
N LEU A 47 -21.70 -10.05 1.16
CA LEU A 47 -20.84 -11.06 1.78
C LEU A 47 -21.11 -11.21 3.28
N ALA A 48 -21.15 -10.11 4.02
CA ALA A 48 -21.34 -10.12 5.47
C ALA A 48 -22.68 -10.73 5.91
N ARG A 49 -23.73 -10.60 5.09
CA ARG A 49 -25.08 -11.10 5.43
C ARG A 49 -25.31 -12.57 5.05
N HIS A 50 -24.63 -13.06 4.01
CA HIS A 50 -24.86 -14.40 3.46
C HIS A 50 -23.71 -15.36 3.74
N ALA A 51 -22.57 -14.88 4.23
CA ALA A 51 -21.46 -15.75 4.60
C ALA A 51 -21.83 -16.56 5.86
N PRO A 52 -21.63 -17.89 5.86
CA PRO A 52 -21.73 -18.67 7.08
C PRO A 52 -20.63 -18.25 8.07
N GLU A 53 -20.88 -18.42 9.37
CA GLU A 53 -19.92 -18.01 10.41
C GLU A 53 -18.53 -18.62 10.23
N GLN A 54 -18.47 -19.86 9.73
CA GLN A 54 -17.23 -20.58 9.44
C GLN A 54 -16.38 -19.93 8.33
N ALA A 55 -17.00 -19.12 7.46
CA ALA A 55 -16.32 -18.42 6.37
C ALA A 55 -15.69 -17.09 6.81
N ILE A 56 -16.10 -16.51 7.96
CA ILE A 56 -15.63 -15.20 8.41
C ILE A 56 -14.09 -15.14 8.58
N PRO A 57 -13.42 -16.12 9.23
CA PRO A 57 -11.96 -16.12 9.31
C PRO A 57 -11.29 -16.09 7.93
N ILE A 58 -11.79 -16.93 7.02
CA ILE A 58 -11.25 -17.08 5.65
C ILE A 58 -11.43 -15.77 4.86
N ILE A 59 -12.59 -15.12 4.97
CA ILE A 59 -12.86 -13.83 4.34
C ILE A 59 -11.90 -12.76 4.87
N ASN A 60 -11.66 -12.71 6.18
CA ASN A 60 -10.73 -11.76 6.79
C ASN A 60 -9.28 -12.03 6.38
N GLU A 61 -8.86 -13.30 6.27
CA GLU A 61 -7.55 -13.71 5.79
C GLU A 61 -7.28 -13.21 4.36
N TYR A 62 -8.17 -13.55 3.43
CA TYR A 62 -8.05 -13.13 2.04
C TYR A 62 -8.22 -11.62 1.87
N GLY A 63 -9.04 -10.97 2.69
CA GLY A 63 -9.19 -9.51 2.71
C GLY A 63 -7.88 -8.81 3.09
N LEU A 64 -7.19 -9.28 4.14
CA LEU A 64 -5.89 -8.76 4.55
C LEU A 64 -4.77 -9.08 3.56
N LEU A 65 -4.82 -10.25 2.92
CA LEU A 65 -3.91 -10.60 1.82
C LEU A 65 -4.10 -9.66 0.64
N LEU A 66 -5.34 -9.40 0.22
CA LEU A 66 -5.66 -8.49 -0.87
C LEU A 66 -5.17 -7.07 -0.56
N LEU A 67 -5.43 -6.57 0.66
CA LEU A 67 -4.91 -5.28 1.11
C LEU A 67 -3.38 -5.22 1.01
N SER A 68 -2.69 -6.27 1.47
CA SER A 68 -1.23 -6.36 1.43
C SER A 68 -0.71 -6.35 0.00
N LEU A 69 -1.35 -7.08 -0.91
CA LEU A 69 -1.00 -7.10 -2.34
C LEU A 69 -1.20 -5.74 -2.99
N VAL A 70 -2.35 -5.09 -2.76
CA VAL A 70 -2.63 -3.73 -3.26
C VAL A 70 -1.56 -2.77 -2.78
N LEU A 71 -1.25 -2.77 -1.48
CA LEU A 71 -0.23 -1.91 -0.91
C LEU A 71 1.12 -2.15 -1.58
N LEU A 72 1.57 -3.39 -1.73
CA LEU A 72 2.85 -3.69 -2.38
C LEU A 72 2.87 -3.24 -3.85
N ILE A 73 1.88 -3.65 -4.63
CA ILE A 73 1.78 -3.38 -6.06
C ILE A 73 1.84 -1.88 -6.36
N PHE A 74 1.10 -1.06 -5.63
CA PHE A 74 1.05 0.38 -5.89
C PHE A 74 2.18 1.15 -5.21
N THR A 75 2.66 0.68 -4.05
CA THR A 75 3.71 1.39 -3.30
C THR A 75 5.10 1.14 -3.88
N ILE A 76 5.38 -0.05 -4.42
CA ILE A 76 6.69 -0.37 -4.97
C ILE A 76 7.11 0.62 -6.09
N PRO A 77 6.33 0.84 -7.17
CA PRO A 77 6.67 1.81 -8.20
C PRO A 77 6.75 3.25 -7.69
N LEU A 78 5.89 3.61 -6.73
CA LEU A 78 5.85 4.94 -6.13
C LEU A 78 7.14 5.25 -5.37
N VAL A 79 7.57 4.31 -4.51
CA VAL A 79 8.81 4.41 -3.76
C VAL A 79 9.99 4.45 -4.71
N PHE A 80 10.02 3.62 -5.76
CA PHE A 80 11.08 3.65 -6.75
C PHE A 80 11.26 5.04 -7.38
N ASN A 81 10.17 5.59 -7.91
CA ASN A 81 10.20 6.87 -8.61
C ASN A 81 10.68 8.00 -7.69
N ARG A 82 10.18 8.05 -6.45
CA ARG A 82 10.54 9.09 -5.47
C ARG A 82 11.94 8.91 -4.88
N LEU A 83 12.45 7.68 -4.79
CA LEU A 83 13.75 7.42 -4.16
C LEU A 83 14.91 7.40 -5.17
N PHE A 84 14.66 7.16 -6.47
CA PHE A 84 15.73 6.97 -7.44
C PHE A 84 15.58 7.75 -8.75
N SER A 85 14.39 8.24 -9.07
CA SER A 85 14.16 8.95 -10.34
C SER A 85 14.00 10.47 -10.20
N GLU A 86 13.93 11.00 -8.99
CA GLU A 86 13.86 12.45 -8.77
C GLU A 86 15.25 13.10 -8.93
N SER A 87 15.35 14.05 -9.85
CA SER A 87 16.52 14.93 -10.05
C SER A 87 16.93 15.69 -8.79
N ASP A 88 16.01 15.82 -7.85
CA ASP A 88 16.15 16.63 -6.64
C ASP A 88 17.04 15.95 -5.58
N LEU A 89 17.38 14.67 -5.76
CA LEU A 89 18.31 13.95 -4.89
C LEU A 89 19.73 14.53 -4.91
N GLU A 90 20.20 14.95 -6.09
CA GLU A 90 21.51 15.61 -6.21
C GLU A 90 21.55 16.92 -5.42
N LEU A 91 20.47 17.70 -5.49
CA LEU A 91 20.33 18.96 -4.75
C LEU A 91 20.17 18.71 -3.22
N LEU A 92 19.38 17.72 -2.83
CA LEU A 92 19.16 17.35 -1.42
C LEU A 92 20.44 16.89 -0.71
N PHE A 93 21.36 16.22 -1.40
CA PHE A 93 22.65 15.84 -0.83
C PHE A 93 23.68 16.98 -0.78
N THR A 94 23.47 18.08 -1.51
CA THR A 94 24.31 19.29 -1.36
C THR A 94 23.91 20.15 -0.16
N LEU A 95 22.72 19.90 0.40
CA LEU A 95 22.26 20.58 1.60
C LEU A 95 22.86 19.93 2.86
N PRO A 96 23.20 20.69 3.91
CA PRO A 96 23.73 20.18 5.17
C PRO A 96 22.61 19.55 6.03
N VAL A 97 21.86 18.59 5.48
CA VAL A 97 20.76 17.89 6.14
C VAL A 97 21.14 16.43 6.36
N LYS A 98 20.81 15.88 7.53
CA LYS A 98 21.13 14.48 7.85
C LYS A 98 20.33 13.55 6.93
N VAL A 99 20.97 12.52 6.39
CA VAL A 99 20.32 11.55 5.49
C VAL A 99 19.13 10.84 6.15
N LYS A 100 19.21 10.59 7.45
CA LYS A 100 18.09 10.14 8.28
C LYS A 100 16.84 11.01 8.10
N ASP A 101 16.97 12.33 8.14
CA ASP A 101 15.83 13.26 8.05
C ASP A 101 15.20 13.22 6.64
N ILE A 102 16.02 13.03 5.60
CA ILE A 102 15.56 12.85 4.21
C ILE A 102 14.76 11.56 4.07
N PHE A 103 15.23 10.46 4.67
CA PHE A 103 14.50 9.19 4.69
C PHE A 103 13.13 9.35 5.37
N TRP A 104 13.09 9.92 6.58
CA TRP A 104 11.84 10.13 7.31
C TRP A 104 10.84 10.99 6.54
N ALA A 105 11.33 12.06 5.90
CA ALA A 105 10.49 12.92 5.07
C ALA A 105 9.89 12.16 3.88
N LYS A 106 10.71 11.40 3.12
CA LYS A 106 10.23 10.61 1.98
C LYS A 106 9.32 9.46 2.41
N PHE A 107 9.61 8.80 3.53
CA PHE A 107 8.76 7.74 4.08
C PHE A 107 7.38 8.28 4.46
N LEU A 108 7.31 9.38 5.21
CA LEU A 108 6.04 10.01 5.58
C LEU A 108 5.27 10.50 4.34
N LEU A 109 5.96 11.09 3.36
CA LEU A 109 5.34 11.49 2.09
C LEU A 109 4.78 10.30 1.31
N ASN A 110 5.46 9.15 1.37
CA ASN A 110 5.00 7.90 0.77
C ASN A 110 3.82 7.29 1.52
N LEU A 111 3.85 7.31 2.85
CA LEU A 111 2.76 6.85 3.68
C LEU A 111 1.48 7.68 3.45
N LEU A 112 1.60 9.00 3.33
CA LEU A 112 0.49 9.92 3.04
C LEU A 112 0.02 9.91 1.58
N GLY A 113 0.63 9.09 0.71
CA GLY A 113 0.27 8.96 -0.70
C GLY A 113 -0.86 7.95 -0.95
N ILE A 114 -0.63 7.02 -1.89
CA ILE A 114 -1.57 5.93 -2.17
C ILE A 114 -1.85 5.03 -0.94
N PRO A 115 -0.87 4.71 -0.08
CA PRO A 115 -1.09 3.86 1.10
C PRO A 115 -2.16 4.38 2.06
N ILE A 116 -2.22 5.70 2.34
CA ILE A 116 -3.28 6.23 3.22
C ILE A 116 -4.67 6.11 2.59
N ILE A 117 -4.77 6.23 1.26
CA ILE A 117 -6.04 6.04 0.54
C ILE A 117 -6.47 4.57 0.65
N ALA A 118 -5.54 3.64 0.46
CA ALA A 118 -5.78 2.20 0.64
C ALA A 118 -6.18 1.86 2.08
N TYR A 119 -5.54 2.48 3.08
CA TYR A 119 -5.91 2.37 4.50
C TYR A 119 -7.35 2.83 4.73
N LEU A 120 -7.71 4.04 4.26
CA LEU A 120 -9.07 4.58 4.44
C LEU A 120 -10.12 3.73 3.73
N PHE A 121 -9.81 3.22 2.54
CA PHE A 121 -10.68 2.30 1.81
C PHE A 121 -10.88 1.00 2.58
N ALA A 122 -9.81 0.39 3.10
CA ALA A 122 -9.90 -0.83 3.89
C ALA A 122 -10.65 -0.61 5.22
N VAL A 123 -10.44 0.53 5.88
CA VAL A 123 -11.23 0.94 7.05
C VAL A 123 -12.71 1.02 6.71
N PHE A 124 -13.08 1.70 5.62
CA PHE A 124 -14.47 1.76 5.16
C PHE A 124 -15.05 0.36 4.92
N CYS A 125 -14.32 -0.49 4.21
CA CYS A 125 -14.72 -1.87 3.93
C CYS A 125 -14.97 -2.68 5.21
N LEU A 126 -14.05 -2.62 6.19
CA LEU A 126 -14.20 -3.32 7.46
C LEU A 126 -15.34 -2.73 8.30
N THR A 127 -15.54 -1.42 8.31
CA THR A 127 -16.69 -0.81 9.00
C THR A 127 -18.02 -1.30 8.41
N VAL A 128 -18.15 -1.34 7.08
CA VAL A 128 -19.36 -1.86 6.42
C VAL A 128 -19.56 -3.34 6.72
N PHE A 129 -18.48 -4.13 6.73
CA PHE A 129 -18.52 -5.54 7.11
C PHE A 129 -19.01 -5.72 8.54
N GLY A 130 -18.40 -5.02 9.51
CA GLY A 130 -18.76 -5.09 10.92
C GLY A 130 -20.20 -4.66 11.21
N VAL A 131 -20.67 -3.56 10.62
CA VAL A 131 -22.07 -3.11 10.77
C VAL A 131 -23.04 -4.15 10.19
N SER A 132 -22.69 -4.73 9.04
CA SER A 132 -23.56 -5.70 8.36
C SER A 132 -23.60 -7.07 9.05
N ALA A 133 -22.50 -7.46 9.70
CA ALA A 133 -22.36 -8.71 10.45
C ALA A 133 -22.83 -8.59 11.92
N GLY A 134 -23.23 -7.40 12.38
CA GLY A 134 -23.65 -7.19 13.78
C GLY A 134 -22.50 -7.23 14.79
N ALA A 135 -21.31 -6.75 14.40
CA ALA A 135 -20.09 -6.84 15.18
C ALA A 135 -20.14 -6.09 16.52
N SER A 136 -19.37 -6.59 17.48
CA SER A 136 -19.12 -5.92 18.76
C SER A 136 -18.48 -4.54 18.62
N ILE A 137 -18.68 -3.65 19.59
CA ILE A 137 -18.11 -2.29 19.60
C ILE A 137 -16.58 -2.28 19.55
N TYR A 138 -15.93 -3.32 20.06
CA TYR A 138 -14.48 -3.47 20.07
C TYR A 138 -13.89 -3.69 18.66
N TYR A 139 -14.67 -4.27 17.75
CA TYR A 139 -14.24 -4.55 16.38
C TYR A 139 -13.74 -3.31 15.64
N TYR A 140 -14.44 -2.18 15.75
CA TYR A 140 -14.11 -0.97 15.01
C TYR A 140 -12.70 -0.43 15.33
N PRO A 141 -12.34 -0.08 16.58
CA PRO A 141 -11.01 0.42 16.87
C PRO A 141 -9.90 -0.59 16.54
N ILE A 142 -10.13 -1.88 16.76
CA ILE A 142 -9.14 -2.93 16.47
C ILE A 142 -8.92 -3.08 14.96
N SER A 143 -10.01 -3.07 14.18
CA SER A 143 -9.92 -3.16 12.73
C SER A 143 -9.08 -2.03 12.14
N TYR A 144 -9.20 -0.82 12.70
CA TYR A 144 -8.42 0.34 12.28
C TYR A 144 -6.95 0.17 12.66
N ILE A 145 -6.67 -0.32 13.87
CA ILE A 145 -5.30 -0.61 14.32
C ILE A 145 -4.65 -1.67 13.44
N VAL A 146 -5.32 -2.81 13.20
CA VAL A 146 -4.82 -3.90 12.37
C VAL A 146 -4.51 -3.38 10.96
N THR A 147 -5.46 -2.70 10.32
CA THR A 147 -5.29 -2.14 8.98
C THR A 147 -4.13 -1.14 8.91
N PHE A 148 -3.95 -0.34 9.96
CA PHE A 148 -2.85 0.63 10.04
C PHE A 148 -1.48 -0.07 10.09
N PHE A 149 -1.33 -1.12 10.90
CA PHE A 149 -0.10 -1.92 10.94
C PHE A 149 0.16 -2.63 9.61
N PHE A 150 -0.87 -3.17 8.95
CA PHE A 150 -0.72 -3.72 7.60
C PHE A 150 -0.27 -2.67 6.57
N THR A 151 -0.76 -1.44 6.70
CA THR A 151 -0.34 -0.31 5.86
C THR A 151 1.14 0.01 6.06
N ILE A 152 1.59 0.12 7.30
CA ILE A 152 3.01 0.33 7.62
C ILE A 152 3.87 -0.83 7.12
N LEU A 153 3.42 -2.06 7.32
CA LEU A 153 4.11 -3.27 6.90
C LEU A 153 4.28 -3.30 5.37
N GLY A 154 3.21 -3.02 4.62
CA GLY A 154 3.22 -2.95 3.16
C GLY A 154 4.18 -1.88 2.63
N VAL A 155 4.17 -0.68 3.21
CA VAL A 155 5.11 0.39 2.82
C VAL A 155 6.55 -0.01 3.13
N SER A 156 6.81 -0.56 4.32
CA SER A 156 8.16 -0.97 4.74
C SER A 156 8.72 -2.08 3.85
N LEU A 157 7.90 -3.08 3.51
CA LEU A 157 8.27 -4.12 2.55
C LEU A 157 8.52 -3.54 1.16
N ALA A 158 7.71 -2.59 0.68
CA ALA A 158 7.92 -1.96 -0.62
C ALA A 158 9.28 -1.24 -0.69
N TYR A 159 9.73 -0.62 0.41
CA TYR A 159 11.07 -0.04 0.51
C TYR A 159 12.17 -1.11 0.44
N LEU A 160 12.06 -2.18 1.23
CA LEU A 160 13.02 -3.29 1.22
C LEU A 160 13.13 -3.97 -0.14
N ILE A 161 11.98 -4.22 -0.79
CA ILE A 161 11.92 -4.79 -2.14
C ILE A 161 12.61 -3.86 -3.14
N ASN A 162 12.38 -2.55 -3.06
CA ASN A 162 13.05 -1.59 -3.94
C ASN A 162 14.58 -1.57 -3.75
N LEU A 163 15.06 -1.71 -2.51
CA LEU A 163 16.49 -1.85 -2.25
C LEU A 163 17.07 -3.09 -2.91
N LEU A 164 16.39 -4.22 -2.77
CA LEU A 164 16.79 -5.49 -3.37
C LEU A 164 16.78 -5.38 -4.90
N LEU A 165 15.73 -4.81 -5.48
CA LEU A 165 15.59 -4.64 -6.93
C LEU A 165 16.75 -3.84 -7.54
N ILE A 166 17.29 -2.85 -6.84
CA ILE A 166 18.41 -2.04 -7.36
C ILE A 166 19.73 -2.78 -7.35
N GLN A 167 19.90 -3.74 -6.44
CA GLN A 167 21.06 -4.61 -6.46
C GLN A 167 21.02 -5.57 -7.66
N LEU A 168 19.82 -5.96 -8.11
CA LEU A 168 19.66 -6.88 -9.24
C LEU A 168 19.50 -6.19 -10.61
N ILE A 169 18.89 -5.01 -10.66
CA ILE A 169 18.40 -4.40 -11.90
C ILE A 169 19.09 -3.05 -12.14
N PRO A 170 19.73 -2.84 -13.30
CA PRO A 170 20.30 -1.55 -13.67
C PRO A 170 19.24 -0.43 -13.67
N PRO A 171 19.54 0.77 -13.14
CA PRO A 171 18.56 1.88 -13.03
C PRO A 171 17.91 2.27 -14.37
N THR A 172 18.61 2.06 -15.48
CA THR A 172 18.13 2.34 -16.84
C THR A 172 16.99 1.44 -17.30
N LYS A 173 16.92 0.20 -16.79
CA LYS A 173 15.86 -0.79 -17.10
C LYS A 173 14.72 -0.77 -16.09
N ALA A 174 15.00 -0.28 -14.88
CA ALA A 174 14.06 -0.32 -13.76
C ALA A 174 12.76 0.45 -14.07
N LYS A 175 12.83 1.63 -14.70
CA LYS A 175 11.64 2.42 -15.05
C LYS A 175 10.68 1.71 -16.02
N GLU A 176 11.24 1.00 -17.01
CA GLU A 176 10.45 0.18 -17.95
C GLU A 176 9.78 -0.98 -17.22
N LEU A 177 10.52 -1.65 -16.32
CA LEU A 177 9.99 -2.77 -15.53
C LEU A 177 8.90 -2.34 -14.56
N PHE A 178 9.02 -1.20 -13.88
CA PHE A 178 7.95 -0.72 -12.98
C PHE A 178 6.68 -0.34 -13.73
N THR A 179 6.81 0.15 -14.96
CA THR A 179 5.65 0.41 -15.84
C THR A 179 5.00 -0.90 -16.30
N ALA A 180 5.81 -1.92 -16.60
CA ALA A 180 5.30 -3.25 -16.93
C ALA A 180 4.64 -3.93 -15.72
N VAL A 181 5.20 -3.80 -14.52
CA VAL A 181 4.64 -4.34 -13.27
C VAL A 181 3.32 -3.67 -12.91
N SER A 182 3.19 -2.35 -13.10
CA SER A 182 1.91 -1.67 -12.86
C SER A 182 0.84 -2.05 -13.89
N ALA A 183 1.22 -2.22 -15.17
CA ALA A 183 0.31 -2.72 -16.20
C ALA A 183 -0.13 -4.17 -15.92
N LEU A 184 0.82 -5.05 -15.58
CA LEU A 184 0.53 -6.44 -15.19
C LEU A 184 -0.35 -6.49 -13.95
N ALA A 185 -0.12 -5.64 -12.96
CA ALA A 185 -0.98 -5.57 -11.79
C ALA A 185 -2.42 -5.18 -12.13
N GLY A 186 -2.61 -4.23 -13.06
CA GLY A 186 -3.94 -3.89 -13.57
C GLY A 186 -4.63 -5.07 -14.26
N ILE A 187 -3.87 -5.83 -15.07
CA ILE A 187 -4.37 -7.05 -15.72
C ILE A 187 -4.72 -8.13 -14.68
N THR A 188 -3.86 -8.36 -13.69
CA THR A 188 -4.12 -9.31 -12.60
C THR A 188 -5.35 -8.91 -11.79
N PHE A 189 -5.53 -7.61 -11.52
CA PHE A 189 -6.73 -7.10 -10.87
C PHE A 189 -7.99 -7.37 -11.69
N TYR A 190 -7.93 -7.12 -12.99
CA TYR A 190 -9.03 -7.36 -13.91
C TYR A 190 -9.37 -8.86 -14.00
N LEU A 191 -8.38 -9.72 -14.18
CA LEU A 191 -8.56 -11.17 -14.23
C LEU A 191 -9.07 -11.71 -12.89
N GLY A 192 -8.55 -11.22 -11.77
CA GLY A 192 -9.03 -11.55 -10.44
C GLY A 192 -10.51 -11.20 -10.28
N PHE A 193 -10.90 -9.98 -10.65
CA PHE A 193 -12.30 -9.55 -10.61
C PHE A 193 -13.20 -10.35 -11.56
N GLN A 194 -12.69 -10.74 -12.74
CA GLN A 194 -13.43 -11.54 -13.70
C GLN A 194 -13.63 -12.99 -13.22
N LEU A 195 -12.62 -13.58 -12.56
CA LEU A 195 -12.74 -14.88 -11.91
C LEU A 195 -13.71 -14.83 -10.73
N LEU A 196 -13.72 -13.75 -9.94
CA LEU A 196 -14.72 -13.53 -8.92
C LEU A 196 -16.12 -13.48 -9.54
N ASN A 197 -16.31 -12.78 -10.66
CA ASN A 197 -17.61 -12.66 -11.32
C ASN A 197 -18.11 -13.98 -11.95
N GLY A 198 -17.21 -14.84 -12.44
CA GLY A 198 -17.56 -16.14 -13.01
C GLY A 198 -17.79 -17.22 -11.96
N SER A 199 -16.94 -17.25 -10.92
CA SER A 199 -16.95 -18.30 -9.91
C SER A 199 -17.87 -18.00 -8.73
N PHE A 200 -17.94 -16.76 -8.19
CA PHE A 200 -18.79 -16.48 -7.02
C PHE A 200 -20.28 -16.65 -7.29
N PHE A 201 -20.75 -16.41 -8.51
CA PHE A 201 -22.15 -16.64 -8.89
C PHE A 201 -22.45 -18.10 -9.30
N SER A 202 -21.41 -18.93 -9.48
CA SER A 202 -21.52 -20.35 -9.80
C SER A 202 -20.95 -21.26 -8.70
N LEU A 203 -20.64 -20.70 -7.52
CA LEU A 203 -20.32 -21.48 -6.33
C LEU A 203 -21.53 -22.38 -6.08
N ASP A 204 -21.34 -23.66 -6.35
CA ASP A 204 -22.23 -24.72 -5.89
C ASP A 204 -22.58 -24.42 -4.43
N GLU A 205 -23.86 -24.41 -4.07
CA GLU A 205 -24.31 -24.23 -2.67
C GLU A 205 -23.61 -25.23 -1.73
N ASN A 206 -23.05 -26.31 -2.29
CA ASN A 206 -22.29 -27.35 -1.62
C ASN A 206 -20.77 -27.10 -1.51
N MET A 207 -20.24 -25.96 -1.98
CA MET A 207 -18.82 -25.66 -1.80
C MET A 207 -18.56 -25.35 -0.31
N GLU A 208 -18.16 -26.38 0.43
CA GLU A 208 -17.79 -26.26 1.83
C GLU A 208 -16.61 -25.27 1.93
N TRP A 209 -16.83 -24.14 2.60
CA TRP A 209 -15.81 -23.12 2.84
C TRP A 209 -14.52 -23.69 3.48
N GLY A 210 -14.61 -24.86 4.14
CA GLY A 210 -13.47 -25.61 4.67
C GLY A 210 -12.53 -26.23 3.62
N GLN A 211 -12.91 -26.26 2.33
CA GLN A 211 -12.05 -26.73 1.24
C GLN A 211 -11.13 -25.63 0.67
N LEU A 212 -11.38 -24.36 1.00
CA LEU A 212 -10.46 -23.28 0.66
C LEU A 212 -9.21 -23.42 1.53
N ALA A 213 -8.05 -23.49 0.90
CA ALA A 213 -6.79 -23.52 1.63
C ALA A 213 -6.67 -22.22 2.45
N GLY A 214 -6.69 -22.35 3.79
CA GLY A 214 -6.45 -21.22 4.68
C GLY A 214 -5.04 -20.64 4.47
N ILE A 215 -4.86 -19.37 4.81
CA ILE A 215 -3.54 -18.77 4.82
C ILE A 215 -2.71 -19.45 5.92
N PRO A 216 -1.45 -19.86 5.63
CA PRO A 216 -0.58 -20.45 6.65
C PRO A 216 -0.52 -19.65 7.95
N GLU A 217 -0.58 -20.35 9.08
CA GLU A 217 -0.71 -19.74 10.41
C GLU A 217 0.47 -18.81 10.80
N TRP A 218 1.62 -18.97 10.16
CA TRP A 218 2.81 -18.16 10.39
C TRP A 218 2.81 -16.82 9.63
N LEU A 219 1.84 -16.60 8.73
CA LEU A 219 1.73 -15.36 7.99
C LEU A 219 0.95 -14.30 8.77
N PRO A 220 1.33 -13.01 8.66
CA PRO A 220 0.67 -11.94 9.41
C PRO A 220 -0.80 -11.78 9.04
N MET A 221 -1.21 -12.17 7.83
CA MET A 221 -2.60 -12.17 7.37
C MET A 221 -3.47 -13.08 8.24
N HIS A 222 -2.96 -14.25 8.64
CA HIS A 222 -3.66 -15.13 9.58
C HIS A 222 -3.80 -14.48 10.96
N TRP A 223 -2.72 -13.89 11.50
CA TRP A 223 -2.76 -13.22 12.80
C TRP A 223 -3.76 -12.07 12.82
N GLY A 224 -3.75 -11.23 11.78
CA GLY A 224 -4.71 -10.14 11.64
C GLY A 224 -6.14 -10.66 11.50
N ALA A 225 -6.36 -11.75 10.76
CA ALA A 225 -7.69 -12.31 10.55
C ALA A 225 -8.29 -12.90 11.82
N VAL A 226 -7.49 -13.61 12.64
CA VAL A 226 -7.93 -14.10 13.95
C VAL A 226 -8.30 -12.92 14.84
N VAL A 227 -7.45 -11.89 14.89
CA VAL A 227 -7.74 -10.67 15.67
C VAL A 227 -9.04 -10.02 15.24
N LEU A 228 -9.27 -9.85 13.93
CA LEU A 228 -10.51 -9.27 13.40
C LEU A 228 -11.74 -10.13 13.71
N THR A 229 -11.61 -11.46 13.61
CA THR A 229 -12.72 -12.38 13.81
C THR A 229 -13.13 -12.47 15.27
N ASP A 230 -12.17 -12.66 16.18
CA ASP A 230 -12.43 -12.71 17.63
C ASP A 230 -13.03 -11.38 18.11
N SER A 231 -12.54 -10.26 17.57
CA SER A 231 -13.06 -8.93 17.88
C SER A 231 -14.47 -8.69 17.36
N LEU A 232 -14.83 -9.31 16.23
CA LEU A 232 -16.17 -9.24 15.64
C LEU A 232 -17.18 -9.95 16.54
N LEU A 233 -16.83 -11.15 17.00
CA LEU A 233 -17.63 -11.97 17.92
C LEU A 233 -17.66 -11.40 19.35
N GLY A 234 -16.71 -10.52 19.69
CA GLY A 234 -16.57 -9.97 21.04
C GLY A 234 -15.89 -10.93 22.02
N GLU A 235 -15.34 -12.03 21.53
CA GLU A 235 -14.65 -13.05 22.31
C GLU A 235 -13.17 -12.73 22.44
N TRP A 236 -12.83 -11.86 23.39
CA TRP A 236 -11.44 -11.53 23.66
C TRP A 236 -10.72 -12.68 24.36
N GLN A 237 -9.89 -13.39 23.61
CA GLN A 237 -9.08 -14.48 24.12
C GLN A 237 -7.60 -14.06 24.24
N LEU A 238 -6.85 -14.80 25.04
CA LEU A 238 -5.41 -14.61 25.19
C LEU A 238 -4.70 -14.77 23.82
N LYS A 239 -5.18 -15.69 22.97
CA LYS A 239 -4.72 -15.90 21.60
C LYS A 239 -4.81 -14.62 20.75
N THR A 240 -5.94 -13.93 20.81
CA THR A 240 -6.20 -12.65 20.10
C THR A 240 -5.14 -11.62 20.44
N VAL A 241 -4.84 -11.46 21.74
CA VAL A 241 -3.86 -10.47 22.23
C VAL A 241 -2.45 -10.84 21.78
N ILE A 242 -2.06 -12.12 21.86
CA ILE A 242 -0.75 -12.58 21.38
C ILE A 242 -0.59 -12.30 19.88
N MET A 243 -1.60 -12.62 19.07
CA MET A 243 -1.55 -12.44 17.61
C MET A 243 -1.46 -10.95 17.23
N LEU A 244 -2.18 -10.08 17.93
CA LEU A 244 -2.05 -8.64 17.76
C LEU A 244 -0.64 -8.15 18.12
N ILE A 245 -0.08 -8.63 19.23
CA ILE A 245 1.30 -8.28 19.64
C ILE A 245 2.31 -8.75 18.60
N PHE A 246 2.18 -9.98 18.08
CA PHE A 246 3.07 -10.49 17.03
C PHE A 246 2.99 -9.66 15.75
N LEU A 247 1.79 -9.26 15.33
CA LEU A 247 1.61 -8.37 14.18
C LEU A 247 2.33 -7.02 14.39
N ILE A 248 2.18 -6.44 15.58
CA ILE A 248 2.81 -5.15 15.93
C ILE A 248 4.33 -5.30 15.94
N ILE A 249 4.86 -6.31 16.63
CA ILE A 249 6.30 -6.56 16.73
C ILE A 249 6.90 -6.80 15.35
N LEU A 250 6.29 -7.65 14.52
CA LEU A 250 6.75 -7.91 13.17
C LEU A 250 6.78 -6.63 12.32
N THR A 251 5.71 -5.84 12.39
CA THR A 251 5.62 -4.59 11.63
C THR A 251 6.70 -3.60 12.06
N LEU A 252 6.88 -3.41 13.37
CA LEU A 252 7.91 -2.52 13.90
C LEU A 252 9.31 -3.01 13.56
N PHE A 253 9.54 -4.32 13.59
CA PHE A 253 10.81 -4.94 13.22
C PHE A 253 11.14 -4.72 11.74
N ILE A 254 10.20 -5.00 10.82
CA ILE A 254 10.39 -4.79 9.38
C ILE A 254 10.57 -3.30 9.08
N PHE A 255 9.79 -2.43 9.72
CA PHE A 255 9.92 -0.99 9.59
C PHE A 255 11.31 -0.50 10.05
N TRP A 256 11.78 -0.99 11.21
CA TRP A 256 13.09 -0.67 11.73
C TRP A 256 14.22 -1.12 10.79
N ILE A 257 14.17 -2.37 10.30
CA ILE A 257 15.13 -2.88 9.30
C ILE A 257 15.12 -2.03 8.03
N SER A 258 13.92 -1.71 7.52
CA SER A 258 13.76 -0.85 6.36
C SER A 258 14.41 0.52 6.58
N SER A 259 14.25 1.12 7.75
CA SER A 259 14.84 2.43 8.04
C SER A 259 16.37 2.42 7.97
N ILE A 260 17.01 1.39 8.52
CA ILE A 260 18.48 1.26 8.56
C ILE A 260 19.04 0.94 7.17
N LEU A 261 18.43 -0.02 6.46
CA LEU A 261 18.94 -0.45 5.16
C LEU A 261 18.77 0.62 4.10
N VAL A 262 17.65 1.35 4.10
CA VAL A 262 17.40 2.40 3.11
C VAL A 262 18.34 3.58 3.32
N GLU A 263 18.63 3.96 4.56
CA GLU A 263 19.62 5.00 4.87
C GLU A 263 20.99 4.66 4.26
N ARG A 264 21.45 3.42 4.43
CA ARG A 264 22.72 2.95 3.85
C ARG A 264 22.68 2.88 2.33
N ALA A 265 21.57 2.39 1.77
CA ALA A 265 21.44 2.24 0.34
C ALA A 265 21.32 3.58 -0.40
N LEU A 266 20.71 4.59 0.21
CA LEU A 266 20.67 5.96 -0.32
C LEU A 266 22.09 6.55 -0.46
N LEU A 267 22.93 6.37 0.56
CA LEU A 267 24.33 6.80 0.53
C LEU A 267 25.14 6.08 -0.57
N THR A 268 24.96 4.76 -0.68
CA THR A 268 25.71 3.93 -1.62
C THR A 268 25.22 4.10 -3.07
N GLY A 269 23.91 4.23 -3.28
CA GLY A 269 23.29 4.43 -4.58
C GLY A 269 23.69 5.75 -5.24
N TRP A 270 23.93 6.80 -4.45
CA TRP A 270 24.43 8.08 -4.95
C TRP A 270 25.85 7.98 -5.54
N VAL A 271 26.76 7.26 -4.87
CA VAL A 271 28.13 7.05 -5.38
C VAL A 271 28.10 6.34 -6.74
N ASN A 272 27.25 5.32 -6.88
CA ASN A 272 27.15 4.56 -8.13
C ASN A 272 26.46 5.34 -9.27
N LEU A 273 25.47 6.18 -8.95
CA LEU A 273 24.77 7.02 -9.94
C LEU A 273 25.66 8.17 -10.45
N SER A 274 26.46 8.78 -9.57
CA SER A 274 27.41 9.84 -9.94
C SER A 274 28.59 9.34 -10.78
N GLU A 275 29.06 8.10 -10.56
CA GLU A 275 30.07 7.48 -11.42
C GLU A 275 29.53 7.09 -12.81
N SER A 276 28.28 6.61 -12.86
CA SER A 276 27.59 6.25 -14.11
C SER A 276 27.35 7.45 -15.03
N SER A 277 26.89 8.58 -14.48
CA SER A 277 26.66 9.81 -15.24
C SER A 277 27.98 10.43 -15.75
N GLY A 278 29.06 10.35 -14.96
CA GLY A 278 30.40 10.78 -15.35
C GLY A 278 30.98 9.97 -16.52
N ARG A 279 30.75 8.65 -16.55
CA ARG A 279 31.18 7.77 -17.66
C ARG A 279 30.47 8.09 -18.99
N LYS A 280 29.17 8.41 -18.94
CA LYS A 280 28.38 8.78 -20.14
C LYS A 280 28.87 10.09 -20.76
N LYS A 281 29.11 11.13 -19.94
CA LYS A 281 29.66 12.43 -20.39
C LYS A 281 31.07 12.30 -20.97
N LYS A 282 31.91 11.41 -20.44
CA LYS A 282 33.27 11.15 -20.96
C LYS A 282 33.23 10.48 -22.33
N ASN A 283 32.26 9.60 -22.58
CA ASN A 283 32.09 8.93 -23.87
C ASN A 283 31.47 9.85 -24.94
N GLU A 284 30.55 10.75 -24.58
CA GLU A 284 30.06 11.78 -25.51
C GLU A 284 31.16 12.78 -25.90
N LYS A 285 31.97 13.24 -24.94
CA LYS A 285 33.13 14.10 -25.25
C LYS A 285 34.18 13.41 -26.14
N LYS A 286 34.29 12.08 -26.11
CA LYS A 286 35.15 11.31 -27.01
C LYS A 286 34.57 11.17 -28.43
N LYS A 287 33.24 11.17 -28.58
CA LYS A 287 32.59 11.13 -29.90
C LYS A 287 32.62 12.48 -30.63
N ILE A 288 32.63 13.59 -29.90
CA ILE A 288 32.70 14.95 -30.48
C ILE A 288 34.14 15.33 -30.91
N LYS A 289 35.15 14.57 -30.46
CA LYS A 289 36.57 14.77 -30.80
C LYS A 289 37.10 13.85 -31.91
N LYS A 290 36.23 13.07 -32.56
CA LYS A 290 36.54 12.30 -33.77
C LYS A 290 35.76 12.89 -34.93
#